data_AF-A0A942GH33-F1
#
_entry.id   AF-A0A942GH33-F1
#
_cell.length_a   1.000
_cell.length_b   1.000
_cell.length_c   1.000
_cell.angle_alpha   90.00
_cell.angle_beta   90.00
_cell.angle_gamma   90.00
#
_symmetry.space_group_name_H-M   'P 1'
#
loop_
_entity.id
_entity.type
_entity.pdbx_description
1 polymer ?
#
loop_
_entity_poly.entity_id
_entity_poly.type
_entity_poly.pdbx_seq_one_letter_code
_entity_poly.pdbx_strand_id
1 'polypeptide(L)' 'GMVFSIEPGIYLPGRFGVRIEDIVAMTGQGPRRLNRFTRELVEL' A
#
# COMPACT_ATOMS: atom_id res chain seq x y z
N GLY A 1 -7.31 15.40 -9.26
CA GLY A 1 -7.71 13.99 -9.53
C GLY A 1 -8.08 13.32 -8.23
N MET A 2 -8.54 12.08 -8.29
CA MET A 2 -8.84 11.28 -7.10
C MET A 2 -7.56 10.87 -6.36
N VAL A 3 -7.66 10.65 -5.05
CA VAL A 3 -6.60 10.13 -4.19
C VAL A 3 -7.21 9.01 -3.35
N PHE A 4 -6.59 7.83 -3.35
CA PHE A 4 -7.11 6.65 -2.66
C PHE A 4 -5.98 5.67 -2.31
N SER A 5 -6.29 4.71 -1.42
CA SER A 5 -5.39 3.64 -1.04
C SER A 5 -5.42 2.48 -2.04
N ILE A 6 -4.25 1.86 -2.22
CA ILE A 6 -4.08 0.53 -2.79
C ILE A 6 -3.53 -0.33 -1.66
N GLU A 7 -4.37 -1.17 -1.08
CA GLU A 7 -4.06 -1.84 0.20
C GLU A 7 -4.47 -3.32 0.26
N PRO A 8 -3.97 -4.18 -0.65
CA PRO A 8 -4.27 -5.61 -0.60
C PRO A 8 -3.72 -6.24 0.69
N GLY A 9 -4.52 -7.13 1.29
CA GLY A 9 -4.17 -7.85 2.51
C GLY A 9 -4.45 -9.34 2.40
N ILE A 10 -3.59 -10.13 3.05
CA ILE A 10 -3.78 -11.56 3.27
C ILE A 10 -3.89 -11.78 4.77
N TYR A 11 -4.91 -12.55 5.17
CA TYR A 11 -5.22 -12.80 6.56
C TYR A 11 -5.30 -14.31 6.82
N LEU A 12 -4.49 -14.79 7.77
CA LEU A 12 -4.48 -16.18 8.21
C LEU A 12 -5.11 -16.26 9.61
N PRO A 13 -6.34 -16.80 9.73
CA PRO A 13 -7.03 -16.89 11.02
C PRO A 13 -6.20 -17.59 12.10
N GLY A 14 -6.18 -17.02 13.30
CA GLY A 14 -5.43 -17.55 14.44
C GLY A 14 -3.91 -17.45 14.33
N ARG A 15 -3.38 -16.80 13.28
CA ARG A 15 -1.94 -16.52 13.12
C ARG A 15 -1.70 -15.02 12.99
N PHE A 16 -1.63 -14.52 11.75
CA PHE A 16 -1.33 -13.13 11.45
C PHE A 16 -2.00 -12.67 10.16
N GLY A 17 -2.00 -11.37 9.93
CA GLY A 17 -2.34 -10.76 8.65
C GLY A 17 -1.21 -9.85 8.18
N VAL A 18 -1.08 -9.71 6.87
CA VAL A 18 -0.14 -8.77 6.24
C VAL A 18 -0.93 -7.93 5.26
N ARG A 19 -0.72 -6.61 5.31
CA ARG A 19 -1.27 -5.65 4.37
C ARG A 19 -0.17 -4.67 3.98
N ILE A 20 -0.01 -4.44 2.68
CA ILE A 20 0.88 -3.39 2.16
C ILE A 20 -0.02 -2.30 1.61
N GLU A 21 0.20 -1.06 2.02
CA GLU A 21 -0.60 0.08 1.61
C GLU A 21 0.25 1.15 0.91
N ASP A 22 -0.31 1.67 -0.18
CA ASP A 22 0.15 2.88 -0.85
C ASP A 22 -1.00 3.84 -1.11
N ILE A 23 -0.79 5.12 -0.84
CA ILE A 23 -1.68 6.18 -1.31
C ILE A 23 -1.27 6.59 -2.72
N VAL A 24 -2.24 6.58 -3.64
CA VAL A 24 -2.05 6.91 -5.05
C VAL A 24 -2.93 8.09 -5.43
N ALA A 25 -2.31 9.08 -6.09
CA ALA A 25 -3.02 10.20 -6.71
C ALA A 25 -3.14 9.99 -8.22
N MET A 26 -4.35 10.10 -8.76
CA MET A 26 -4.57 10.10 -10.20
C MET A 26 -4.24 11.47 -10.79
N THR A 27 -3.27 11.51 -11.69
CA THR A 27 -2.82 12.73 -12.36
C THR A 27 -3.06 12.65 -13.87
N GLY A 28 -2.89 13.76 -14.58
CA GLY A 28 -2.96 13.78 -16.04
C GLY A 28 -1.83 13.03 -16.75
N GLN A 29 -0.82 12.53 -16.02
CA GLN A 29 0.29 11.72 -16.54
C GLN A 29 0.22 10.26 -16.05
N GLY A 30 -0.88 9.87 -15.43
CA GLY A 30 -1.08 8.55 -14.83
C GLY A 30 -1.07 8.57 -13.29
N PRO A 31 -1.13 7.38 -12.67
CA PRO A 31 -1.11 7.24 -11.21
C PRO A 31 0.25 7.62 -10.63
N ARG A 32 0.25 8.39 -9.55
CA ARG A 32 1.46 8.75 -8.79
C ARG A 32 1.36 8.23 -7.36
N ARG A 33 2.29 7.36 -6.99
CA ARG A 33 2.47 6.86 -5.62
C ARG A 33 2.99 7.97 -4.71
N LEU A 34 2.41 8.12 -3.53
CA LEU A 34 2.80 9.16 -2.58
C LEU A 34 3.73 8.63 -1.48
N ASN A 35 3.55 7.39 -1.01
CA ASN A 35 4.40 6.81 0.02
C ASN A 35 5.77 6.43 -0.56
N ARG A 36 6.82 6.62 0.23
CA ARG A 36 8.22 6.35 -0.15
C ARG A 36 8.91 5.28 0.69
N PHE A 37 8.27 4.83 1.77
CA PHE A 37 8.81 3.75 2.59
C PHE A 37 8.94 2.45 1.77
N THR A 38 9.83 1.58 2.24
CA THR A 38 10.03 0.27 1.63
C THR A 38 8.76 -0.58 1.76
N ARG A 39 8.58 -1.52 0.82
CA ARG A 39 7.54 -2.57 0.89
C ARG A 39 8.12 -3.91 1.31
N GLU A 40 9.43 -3.94 1.59
CA GLU A 40 10.11 -5.10 2.14
C GLU A 40 9.70 -5.30 3.60
N LEU A 41 9.82 -6.53 4.06
CA LEU A 41 9.72 -6.85 5.48
C LEU A 41 10.94 -6.27 6.21
N VAL A 42 10.70 -5.48 7.25
CA VAL A 42 11.75 -4.91 8.10
C VAL A 42 11.70 -5.58 9.46
N GLU A 43 12.85 -6.08 9.91
CA GLU A 43 13.06 -6.55 11.28
C GLU A 43 13.62 -5.39 12.11
N LEU A 44 13.09 -5.20 13.32
CA LEU A 44 13.39 -4.08 14.21
C LEU A 44 14.50 -4.43 15.22
#